data_AF-A0A495WDQ0-F1
#
_entry.id   AF-A0A495WDQ0-F1
#
_cell.length_a   1.000
_cell.length_b   1.000
_cell.length_c   1.000
_cell.angle_alpha   90.00
_cell.angle_beta   90.00
_cell.angle_gamma   90.00
#
_symmetry.space_group_name_H-M   'P 1'
#
loop_
_entity.id
_entity.type
_entity.pdbx_description
1 polymer ?
#
loop_
_entity_poly.entity_id
_entity_poly.type
_entity_poly.pdbx_seq_one_letter_code
_entity_poly.pdbx_strand_id
1 'polypeptide(L)'
;MKKYSYLLLIFLSVYFTGCEKDETITELEEATLSVSPENLNFDENNPSNNQITIISNVSWSINVSNNALKVDKSEGGPGENKVSVTDIPAGETYMLTISTVKRNETDKTISKSIAVTRQPKGFTSETVYYDNLDKAIWSGSGNPFIDQWDGYINATGTGAENIEYTGRTVSVRNSFQSSGYAGASRKNAFYFGGKDAYVTVNNIQLQPGQTSFQLSFGCCKFEGDFDTSSNIKVYISGNGSSMKPLAYNRSTTNSWALATALFSIHNTVPQTLSIMFVADDYNIRMDDIKLVTSNQSTEQIFDFSTTNYSCVETPKTIKTNSNYKYVTHFAETLISQKHVRNYTACYDTYRHNPMWVAYPVHQCYHEKGFGRTNPDPWRPDPKFSASQQSVIYPSDWNDWPWSMNGNEPTDLYYYWRPYNNKNFTKGHLLRSADRGGAGSEMNIQTFYPTNIAPEAYLYGDHWSKVEELLSDTWECSDTTYVVAGCYYANDGYKTYDASNWNTLSTLSKECVIPTARYKVILRTKNGSSGKPIAECSPDEVMAIGFWFPQNLNNENPSTTPPLSDYIYSVSEIEQKIGNEFEFFPTAPAEVKNRVNINDWPGLN
;
A
#
# COMPACT_ATOMS: atom_id res chain seq x y z
N MET A 1 -61.31 22.55 31.19
CA MET A 1 -60.98 23.62 32.19
C MET A 1 -59.56 23.35 32.67
N LYS A 2 -58.52 24.18 32.60
CA LYS A 2 -58.20 25.59 32.26
C LYS A 2 -56.77 25.54 31.64
N LYS A 3 -56.21 26.46 30.86
CA LYS A 3 -56.58 27.61 30.04
C LYS A 3 -55.31 27.85 29.19
N TYR A 4 -55.46 27.97 27.87
CA TYR A 4 -54.44 28.50 26.97
C TYR A 4 -54.38 30.02 27.11
N SER A 5 -53.23 30.63 26.79
CA SER A 5 -53.20 31.90 26.06
C SER A 5 -51.79 32.23 25.54
N TYR A 6 -51.68 32.25 24.22
CA TYR A 6 -50.65 32.93 23.43
C TYR A 6 -50.70 34.44 23.69
N LEU A 7 -49.54 35.10 23.73
CA LEU A 7 -49.44 36.56 23.76
C LEU A 7 -49.00 37.09 22.39
N LEU A 8 -49.92 37.79 21.76
CA LEU A 8 -49.78 38.66 20.60
C LEU A 8 -49.30 40.04 21.10
N LEU A 9 -48.33 40.67 20.43
CA LEU A 9 -48.06 42.10 20.61
C LEU A 9 -47.54 42.68 19.30
N ILE A 10 -48.27 43.68 18.81
CA ILE A 10 -48.00 44.43 17.60
C ILE A 10 -48.33 45.92 17.90
N PHE A 11 -47.46 46.80 17.35
CA PHE A 11 -47.60 48.24 17.03
C PHE A 11 -47.47 49.29 18.16
N LEU A 12 -46.79 50.44 18.00
CA LEU A 12 -46.05 51.10 16.89
C LEU A 12 -45.36 52.39 17.41
N SER A 13 -44.19 52.75 16.80
CA SER A 13 -43.62 54.11 16.57
C SER A 13 -43.05 54.94 17.75
N VAL A 14 -41.96 55.72 17.65
CA VAL A 14 -41.63 56.78 16.66
C VAL A 14 -40.13 57.17 16.71
N TYR A 15 -39.47 57.15 15.54
CA TYR A 15 -38.40 58.02 14.93
C TYR A 15 -36.99 58.20 15.55
N PHE A 16 -35.94 57.98 14.72
CA PHE A 16 -35.19 59.05 14.02
C PHE A 16 -34.36 58.50 12.81
N THR A 17 -34.73 59.00 11.62
CA THR A 17 -33.99 59.27 10.35
C THR A 17 -32.61 58.65 10.04
N GLY A 18 -32.51 58.01 8.86
CA GLY A 18 -31.26 57.87 8.07
C GLY A 18 -31.38 56.77 7.00
N CYS A 19 -31.38 57.13 5.72
CA CYS A 19 -31.69 56.28 4.55
C CYS A 19 -30.64 55.18 4.28
N GLU A 20 -31.02 53.90 4.33
CA GLU A 20 -30.27 52.80 3.70
C GLU A 20 -31.20 51.87 2.93
N LYS A 21 -30.76 51.50 1.72
CA LYS A 21 -31.45 50.64 0.76
C LYS A 21 -31.63 49.24 1.34
N ASP A 22 -32.82 48.68 1.14
CA ASP A 22 -33.11 47.26 1.28
C ASP A 22 -32.16 46.45 0.37
N GLU A 23 -31.24 45.67 0.95
CA GLU A 23 -30.48 44.63 0.22
C GLU A 23 -31.05 43.26 0.61
N THR A 24 -31.82 42.71 -0.31
CA THR A 24 -32.16 41.28 -0.33
C THR A 24 -30.87 40.47 -0.45
N ILE A 25 -30.56 39.64 0.56
CA ILE A 25 -29.48 38.65 0.47
C ILE A 25 -29.94 37.54 -0.49
N THR A 26 -29.52 37.62 -1.75
CA THR A 26 -29.58 36.51 -2.71
C THR A 26 -28.55 35.46 -2.31
N GLU A 27 -29.01 34.26 -1.95
CA GLU A 27 -28.16 33.07 -1.81
C GLU A 27 -27.45 32.82 -3.15
N LEU A 28 -26.11 32.90 -3.16
CA LEU A 28 -25.32 32.73 -4.39
C LEU A 28 -25.30 31.25 -4.80
N GLU A 29 -25.65 30.94 -6.05
CA GLU A 29 -25.49 29.58 -6.60
C GLU A 29 -24.05 29.09 -6.44
N GLU A 30 -23.87 27.80 -6.12
CA GLU A 30 -22.55 27.16 -6.01
C GLU A 30 -21.74 27.31 -7.31
N ALA A 31 -20.42 27.48 -7.19
CA ALA A 31 -19.55 27.59 -8.35
C ALA A 31 -19.56 26.29 -9.18
N THR A 32 -19.52 26.42 -10.50
CA THR A 32 -19.44 25.30 -11.45
C THR A 32 -18.33 25.54 -12.46
N LEU A 33 -17.69 24.45 -12.92
CA LEU A 33 -16.64 24.50 -13.94
C LEU A 33 -16.70 23.27 -14.84
N SER A 34 -16.91 23.50 -16.14
CA SER A 34 -16.76 22.51 -17.19
C SER A 34 -15.72 22.97 -18.21
N VAL A 35 -14.93 22.03 -18.71
CA VAL A 35 -13.79 22.29 -19.59
C VAL A 35 -13.76 21.19 -20.65
N SER A 36 -13.59 21.56 -21.91
CA SER A 36 -13.52 20.63 -23.04
C SER A 36 -12.57 21.17 -24.13
N PRO A 37 -11.71 20.34 -24.74
CA PRO A 37 -11.51 18.92 -24.46
C PRO A 37 -10.72 18.65 -23.18
N GLU A 38 -10.72 17.41 -22.68
CA GLU A 38 -9.91 17.00 -21.52
C GLU A 38 -8.41 16.83 -21.87
N ASN A 39 -8.11 16.60 -23.15
CA ASN A 39 -6.76 16.53 -23.71
C ASN A 39 -6.71 17.30 -25.03
N LEU A 40 -5.61 18.01 -25.31
CA LEU A 40 -5.42 18.79 -26.53
C LEU A 40 -4.10 18.42 -27.21
N ASN A 41 -4.18 17.98 -28.47
CA ASN A 41 -3.02 17.80 -29.33
C ASN A 41 -2.86 19.05 -30.19
N PHE A 42 -1.81 19.82 -29.95
CA PHE A 42 -1.52 21.07 -30.64
C PHE A 42 -1.23 20.83 -32.12
N ASP A 43 -2.04 21.43 -32.97
CA ASP A 43 -1.99 21.37 -34.42
C ASP A 43 -1.50 22.70 -34.99
N GLU A 44 -0.25 22.71 -35.45
CA GLU A 44 0.38 23.88 -36.08
C GLU A 44 -0.30 24.27 -37.40
N ASN A 45 -0.93 23.31 -38.08
CA ASN A 45 -1.49 23.52 -39.42
C ASN A 45 -2.94 23.98 -39.37
N ASN A 46 -3.62 23.78 -38.24
CA ASN A 46 -5.00 24.19 -38.06
C ASN A 46 -5.23 24.78 -36.66
N PRO A 47 -5.02 26.11 -36.48
CA PRO A 47 -5.21 26.79 -35.20
C PRO A 47 -6.61 26.64 -34.59
N SER A 48 -7.64 26.33 -35.41
CA SER A 48 -9.00 26.10 -34.90
C SER A 48 -9.11 24.82 -34.05
N ASN A 49 -8.22 23.85 -34.24
CA ASN A 49 -8.14 22.63 -33.44
C ASN A 49 -7.53 22.86 -32.05
N ASN A 50 -6.91 24.02 -31.81
CA ASN A 50 -6.18 24.33 -30.57
C ASN A 50 -7.05 25.08 -29.55
N GLN A 51 -8.38 24.92 -29.61
CA GLN A 51 -9.32 25.63 -28.74
C GLN A 51 -9.80 24.79 -27.55
N ILE A 52 -9.84 25.43 -26.40
CA ILE A 52 -10.41 24.95 -25.14
C ILE A 52 -11.66 25.77 -24.86
N THR A 53 -12.78 25.08 -24.66
CA THR A 53 -14.05 25.66 -24.22
C THR A 53 -14.17 25.53 -22.71
N ILE A 54 -14.41 26.65 -22.04
CA ILE A 54 -14.56 26.76 -20.58
C ILE A 54 -15.96 27.29 -20.30
N ILE A 55 -16.75 26.55 -19.53
CA ILE A 55 -18.09 26.98 -19.08
C ILE A 55 -18.06 27.07 -17.56
N SER A 56 -18.26 28.27 -17.02
CA SER A 56 -18.32 28.50 -15.57
C SER A 56 -19.39 29.54 -15.24
N ASN A 57 -20.07 29.40 -14.11
CA ASN A 57 -20.97 30.45 -13.60
C ASN A 57 -20.24 31.54 -12.78
N VAL A 58 -18.91 31.43 -12.64
CA VAL A 58 -18.06 32.41 -11.96
C VAL A 58 -16.84 32.76 -12.85
N SER A 59 -16.07 33.77 -12.44
CA SER A 59 -14.81 34.09 -13.12
C SER A 59 -13.78 32.99 -12.91
N TRP A 60 -12.81 32.86 -13.81
CA TRP A 60 -11.81 31.80 -13.80
C TRP A 60 -10.43 32.31 -14.25
N SER A 61 -9.40 31.57 -13.89
CA SER A 61 -8.00 31.82 -14.28
C SER A 61 -7.29 30.54 -14.69
N ILE A 62 -6.31 30.65 -15.58
CA ILE A 62 -5.46 29.56 -16.06
C ILE A 62 -4.08 29.67 -15.42
N ASN A 63 -3.56 28.55 -14.96
CA ASN A 63 -2.17 28.36 -14.58
C ASN A 63 -1.56 27.26 -15.48
N VAL A 64 -0.35 27.49 -15.99
CA VAL A 64 0.34 26.54 -16.87
C VAL A 64 1.51 25.92 -16.12
N SER A 65 1.74 24.62 -16.30
CA SER A 65 2.84 23.90 -15.64
C SER A 65 4.23 24.43 -16.04
N ASN A 66 4.33 25.05 -17.21
CA ASN A 66 5.56 25.66 -17.72
C ASN A 66 5.21 26.88 -18.59
N ASN A 67 5.98 27.95 -18.42
CA ASN A 67 5.85 29.19 -19.20
C ASN A 67 6.06 29.02 -20.70
N ALA A 68 6.60 27.88 -21.16
CA ALA A 68 6.72 27.55 -22.57
C ALA A 68 5.37 27.21 -23.24
N LEU A 69 4.36 26.75 -22.47
CA LEU A 69 2.99 26.64 -22.97
C LEU A 69 2.38 28.04 -23.02
N LYS A 70 1.91 28.45 -24.20
CA LYS A 70 1.31 29.76 -24.46
C LYS A 70 -0.17 29.62 -24.74
N VAL A 71 -0.95 30.51 -24.15
CA VAL A 71 -2.39 30.68 -24.40
C VAL A 71 -2.67 32.12 -24.79
N ASP A 72 -3.74 32.34 -25.54
CA ASP A 72 -4.19 33.68 -25.92
C ASP A 72 -4.81 34.46 -24.74
N LYS A 73 -5.35 33.76 -23.75
CA LYS A 73 -5.99 34.33 -22.55
C LYS A 73 -5.69 33.46 -21.34
N SER A 74 -5.42 34.12 -20.21
CA SER A 74 -5.16 33.45 -18.92
C SER A 74 -6.27 33.64 -17.89
N GLU A 75 -7.33 34.37 -18.22
CA GLU A 75 -8.47 34.62 -17.33
C GLU A 75 -9.74 34.91 -18.13
N GLY A 76 -10.90 34.77 -17.49
CA GLY A 76 -12.20 35.08 -18.09
C GLY A 76 -13.34 35.18 -17.07
N GLY A 77 -14.45 35.75 -17.52
CA GLY A 77 -15.66 35.91 -16.71
C GLY A 77 -16.62 34.72 -16.80
N PRO A 78 -17.77 34.79 -16.09
CA PRO A 78 -18.84 33.80 -16.19
C PRO A 78 -19.37 33.61 -17.62
N GLY A 79 -19.90 32.42 -17.89
CA GLY A 79 -20.43 32.00 -19.19
C GLY A 79 -19.50 31.04 -19.94
N GLU A 80 -19.80 30.83 -21.22
CA GLU A 80 -18.94 30.08 -22.13
C GLU A 80 -17.82 30.98 -22.66
N ASN A 81 -16.58 30.53 -22.49
CA ASN A 81 -15.38 31.19 -22.97
C ASN A 81 -14.57 30.22 -23.83
N LYS A 82 -13.85 30.75 -24.82
CA LYS A 82 -12.90 30.00 -25.63
C LYS A 82 -11.50 30.56 -25.46
N VAL A 83 -10.56 29.67 -25.19
CA VAL A 83 -9.12 29.93 -25.03
C VAL A 83 -8.37 29.10 -26.06
N SER A 84 -7.42 29.70 -26.75
CA SER A 84 -6.59 29.02 -27.74
C SER A 84 -5.20 28.77 -27.17
N VAL A 85 -4.70 27.54 -27.26
CA VAL A 85 -3.27 27.27 -27.10
C VAL A 85 -2.57 27.81 -28.34
N THR A 86 -1.61 28.72 -28.16
CA THR A 86 -0.95 29.44 -29.26
C THR A 86 0.44 28.89 -29.58
N ASP A 87 1.13 28.30 -28.61
CA ASP A 87 2.41 27.62 -28.81
C ASP A 87 2.73 26.71 -27.62
N ILE A 88 3.55 25.70 -27.84
CA ILE A 88 4.02 24.75 -26.83
C ILE A 88 5.25 23.99 -27.39
N PRO A 89 6.24 23.60 -26.58
CA PRO A 89 7.34 22.75 -27.05
C PRO A 89 6.87 21.38 -27.56
N ALA A 90 7.56 20.85 -28.56
CA ALA A 90 7.25 19.53 -29.11
C ALA A 90 7.92 18.41 -28.30
N GLY A 91 7.23 17.27 -28.17
CA GLY A 91 7.75 16.05 -27.55
C GLY A 91 7.55 15.91 -26.05
N GLU A 92 6.90 16.88 -25.42
CA GLU A 92 6.52 16.81 -24.01
C GLU A 92 5.03 17.12 -23.83
N THR A 93 4.47 16.63 -22.72
CA THR A 93 3.10 16.93 -22.27
C THR A 93 3.15 17.98 -21.19
N TYR A 94 2.38 19.05 -21.35
CA TYR A 94 2.27 20.14 -20.39
C TYR A 94 0.85 20.21 -19.84
N MET A 95 0.71 20.62 -18.58
CA MET A 95 -0.59 20.73 -17.94
C MET A 95 -1.06 22.18 -17.94
N LEU A 96 -2.31 22.40 -18.34
CA LEU A 96 -3.02 23.68 -18.24
C LEU A 96 -4.15 23.51 -17.23
N THR A 97 -4.07 24.21 -16.11
CA THR A 97 -5.05 24.12 -15.01
C THR A 97 -5.95 25.35 -14.99
N ILE A 98 -7.24 25.16 -15.21
CA ILE A 98 -8.29 26.17 -15.10
C ILE A 98 -8.85 26.10 -13.69
N SER A 99 -8.91 27.24 -12.99
CA SER A 99 -9.47 27.33 -11.64
C SER A 99 -10.51 28.44 -11.54
N THR A 100 -11.60 28.20 -10.81
CA THR A 100 -12.57 29.25 -10.50
C THR A 100 -12.00 30.26 -9.51
N VAL A 101 -12.33 31.54 -9.71
CA VAL A 101 -12.02 32.63 -8.80
C VAL A 101 -13.13 32.72 -7.76
N LYS A 102 -12.76 32.72 -6.48
CA LYS A 102 -13.71 32.83 -5.36
C LYS A 102 -14.44 34.17 -5.38
N ARG A 103 -15.76 34.18 -5.17
CA ARG A 103 -16.53 35.43 -4.99
C ARG A 103 -16.52 35.92 -3.54
N ASN A 104 -16.28 35.01 -2.59
CA ASN A 104 -16.24 35.27 -1.15
C ASN A 104 -15.33 34.23 -0.44
N GLU A 105 -15.11 34.38 0.86
CA GLU A 105 -14.21 33.50 1.63
C GLU A 105 -14.71 32.05 1.76
N THR A 106 -16.04 31.84 1.67
CA THR A 106 -16.69 30.52 1.78
C THR A 106 -16.73 29.74 0.46
N ASP A 107 -16.60 30.40 -0.69
CA ASP A 107 -16.56 29.74 -2.00
C ASP A 107 -15.35 28.79 -2.09
N LYS A 108 -15.61 27.56 -2.52
CA LYS A 108 -14.57 26.58 -2.86
C LYS A 108 -14.03 26.86 -4.26
N THR A 109 -12.72 26.75 -4.43
CA THR A 109 -12.09 26.77 -5.76
C THR A 109 -12.27 25.40 -6.40
N ILE A 110 -12.78 25.38 -7.63
CA ILE A 110 -12.88 24.18 -8.47
C ILE A 110 -11.80 24.31 -9.53
N SER A 111 -11.00 23.26 -9.71
CA SER A 111 -9.93 23.22 -10.70
C SER A 111 -10.10 22.03 -11.64
N LYS A 112 -9.84 22.23 -12.93
CA LYS A 112 -9.72 21.18 -13.95
C LYS A 112 -8.42 21.36 -14.71
N SER A 113 -7.72 20.27 -14.97
CA SER A 113 -6.47 20.28 -15.71
C SER A 113 -6.64 19.58 -17.05
N ILE A 114 -6.02 20.14 -18.09
CA ILE A 114 -5.97 19.59 -19.45
C ILE A 114 -4.51 19.25 -19.75
N ALA A 115 -4.26 18.07 -20.31
CA ALA A 115 -2.97 17.74 -20.88
C ALA A 115 -2.88 18.29 -22.30
N VAL A 116 -1.86 19.11 -22.57
CA VAL A 116 -1.57 19.67 -23.88
C VAL A 116 -0.27 19.08 -24.40
N THR A 117 -0.29 18.51 -25.60
CA THR A 117 0.90 17.92 -26.23
C THR A 117 1.15 18.55 -27.60
N ARG A 118 2.41 18.63 -28.03
CA ARG A 118 2.75 18.88 -29.44
C ARG A 118 3.63 17.76 -29.93
N GLN A 119 3.25 17.22 -31.08
CA GLN A 119 3.95 16.11 -31.69
C GLN A 119 5.35 16.56 -32.15
N PRO A 120 6.43 15.81 -31.85
CA PRO A 120 7.74 16.04 -32.45
C PRO A 120 7.64 15.99 -33.97
N LYS A 121 8.14 17.03 -34.64
CA LYS A 121 8.28 17.03 -36.09
C LYS A 121 9.34 15.98 -36.46
N GLY A 122 8.92 14.87 -37.08
CA GLY A 122 9.83 13.81 -37.56
C GLY A 122 9.99 12.57 -36.67
N PHE A 123 9.00 12.24 -35.82
CA PHE A 123 9.03 10.99 -35.04
C PHE A 123 9.26 9.76 -35.93
N THR A 124 10.27 8.95 -35.58
CA THR A 124 10.52 7.65 -36.19
C THR A 124 10.26 6.57 -35.14
N SER A 125 9.31 5.68 -35.42
CA SER A 125 9.01 4.56 -34.53
C SER A 125 10.19 3.60 -34.45
N GLU A 126 10.63 3.29 -33.24
CA GLU A 126 11.73 2.38 -32.94
C GLU A 126 11.17 1.04 -32.46
N THR A 127 11.73 -0.08 -32.93
CA THR A 127 11.37 -1.39 -32.41
C THR A 127 12.15 -1.67 -31.12
N VAL A 128 11.44 -1.63 -30.00
CA VAL A 128 11.99 -1.92 -28.67
C VAL A 128 12.13 -3.43 -28.50
N TYR A 129 11.09 -4.17 -28.90
CA TYR A 129 11.08 -5.62 -28.82
C TYR A 129 10.26 -6.20 -29.97
N TYR A 130 10.75 -7.27 -30.59
CA TYR A 130 10.02 -8.03 -31.59
C TYR A 130 10.48 -9.48 -31.58
N ASP A 131 9.54 -10.40 -31.39
CA ASP A 131 9.78 -11.84 -31.45
C ASP A 131 8.63 -12.51 -32.20
N ASN A 132 8.95 -13.15 -33.32
CA ASN A 132 8.01 -13.91 -34.12
C ASN A 132 8.10 -15.42 -33.87
N LEU A 133 8.84 -15.83 -32.82
CA LEU A 133 8.87 -17.19 -32.29
C LEU A 133 9.39 -18.25 -33.29
N ASP A 134 10.07 -17.83 -34.35
CA ASP A 134 10.28 -18.63 -35.56
C ASP A 134 11.71 -19.14 -35.76
N LYS A 135 12.58 -19.03 -34.75
CA LYS A 135 14.01 -19.38 -34.89
C LYS A 135 14.22 -20.78 -35.46
N ALA A 136 13.58 -21.80 -34.89
CA ALA A 136 13.65 -23.18 -35.35
C ALA A 136 12.29 -23.88 -35.27
N ILE A 137 12.17 -25.06 -35.90
CA ILE A 137 11.01 -25.95 -35.75
C ILE A 137 11.41 -27.09 -34.82
N TRP A 138 10.55 -27.41 -33.85
CA TRP A 138 10.73 -28.59 -33.00
C TRP A 138 10.63 -29.88 -33.82
N SER A 139 11.64 -30.75 -33.70
CA SER A 139 11.73 -32.03 -34.42
C SER A 139 11.53 -33.26 -33.53
N GLY A 140 11.28 -33.08 -32.23
CA GLY A 140 11.00 -34.16 -31.30
C GLY A 140 9.54 -34.64 -31.33
N SER A 141 9.22 -35.64 -30.50
CA SER A 141 7.83 -36.08 -30.32
C SER A 141 7.03 -35.06 -29.48
N GLY A 142 5.75 -34.87 -29.81
CA GLY A 142 4.85 -33.96 -29.09
C GLY A 142 5.06 -32.47 -29.39
N ASN A 143 4.43 -31.61 -28.59
CA ASN A 143 4.62 -30.16 -28.64
C ASN A 143 5.37 -29.71 -27.38
N PRO A 144 6.52 -29.04 -27.48
CA PRO A 144 7.26 -28.60 -26.30
C PRO A 144 6.52 -27.47 -25.59
N PHE A 145 6.53 -27.49 -24.26
CA PHE A 145 6.16 -26.32 -23.47
C PHE A 145 7.26 -25.24 -23.55
N ILE A 146 6.89 -23.98 -23.34
CA ILE A 146 7.82 -22.85 -23.51
C ILE A 146 9.02 -22.88 -22.54
N ASP A 147 8.89 -23.58 -21.41
CA ASP A 147 9.92 -23.82 -20.39
C ASP A 147 10.80 -25.04 -20.70
N GLN A 148 10.44 -25.84 -21.70
CA GLN A 148 11.14 -27.07 -22.08
C GLN A 148 12.06 -26.88 -23.30
N TRP A 149 11.81 -25.85 -24.10
CA TRP A 149 12.55 -25.62 -25.34
C TRP A 149 12.52 -24.15 -25.71
N ASP A 150 13.69 -23.51 -25.81
CA ASP A 150 13.88 -22.09 -26.14
C ASP A 150 14.17 -21.83 -27.62
N GLY A 151 14.24 -22.89 -28.44
CA GLY A 151 14.62 -22.80 -29.86
C GLY A 151 13.61 -22.09 -30.76
N TYR A 152 12.52 -21.57 -30.20
CA TYR A 152 11.58 -20.68 -30.87
C TYR A 152 12.03 -19.21 -30.78
N ILE A 153 12.73 -18.80 -29.72
CA ILE A 153 13.03 -17.40 -29.40
C ILE A 153 14.00 -16.81 -30.44
N ASN A 154 13.57 -15.76 -31.15
CA ASN A 154 14.41 -14.92 -31.99
C ASN A 154 14.09 -13.44 -31.82
N ALA A 155 14.03 -13.02 -30.56
CA ALA A 155 13.83 -11.64 -30.18
C ALA A 155 14.85 -10.68 -30.82
N THR A 156 14.37 -9.54 -31.29
CA THR A 156 15.12 -8.43 -31.88
C THR A 156 14.58 -7.09 -31.36
N GLY A 157 15.32 -6.01 -31.57
CA GLY A 157 14.97 -4.67 -31.08
C GLY A 157 15.94 -4.16 -30.03
N THR A 158 15.83 -2.89 -29.67
CA THR A 158 16.77 -2.23 -28.76
C THR A 158 16.69 -2.68 -27.31
N GLY A 159 15.62 -3.38 -26.94
CA GLY A 159 15.37 -3.93 -25.61
C GLY A 159 15.45 -5.45 -25.51
N ALA A 160 15.88 -6.14 -26.58
CA ALA A 160 15.75 -7.59 -26.70
C ALA A 160 16.99 -8.41 -26.22
N GLU A 161 17.96 -7.78 -25.57
CA GLU A 161 19.25 -8.42 -25.23
C GLU A 161 19.12 -9.54 -24.19
N ASN A 162 18.32 -9.35 -23.14
CA ASN A 162 18.28 -10.23 -21.96
C ASN A 162 16.90 -10.86 -21.73
N ILE A 163 16.17 -11.11 -22.81
CA ILE A 163 14.78 -11.58 -22.76
C ILE A 163 14.71 -12.97 -22.11
N GLU A 164 13.74 -13.12 -21.22
CA GLU A 164 13.40 -14.38 -20.59
C GLU A 164 11.90 -14.65 -20.74
N TYR A 165 11.54 -15.83 -21.25
CA TYR A 165 10.16 -16.29 -21.27
C TYR A 165 9.88 -17.17 -20.07
N THR A 166 8.84 -16.82 -19.31
CA THR A 166 8.28 -17.69 -18.26
C THR A 166 6.81 -17.96 -18.57
N GLY A 167 6.27 -19.07 -18.07
CA GLY A 167 4.85 -19.33 -18.25
C GLY A 167 4.41 -20.70 -17.76
N ARG A 168 3.12 -20.97 -17.94
CA ARG A 168 2.47 -22.19 -17.49
C ARG A 168 1.49 -22.67 -18.53
N THR A 169 1.56 -23.96 -18.85
CA THR A 169 0.62 -24.63 -19.76
C THR A 169 0.52 -23.98 -21.15
N VAL A 170 1.61 -23.35 -21.60
CA VAL A 170 1.73 -22.80 -22.97
C VAL A 170 2.74 -23.63 -23.75
N SER A 171 2.33 -24.12 -24.91
CA SER A 171 3.18 -24.93 -25.79
C SER A 171 3.47 -24.21 -27.11
N VAL A 172 4.65 -24.43 -27.66
CA VAL A 172 5.02 -23.94 -28.99
C VAL A 172 4.60 -24.96 -30.04
N ARG A 173 3.86 -24.52 -31.05
CA ARG A 173 3.30 -25.39 -32.08
C ARG A 173 3.54 -24.83 -33.47
N ASN A 174 3.87 -25.69 -34.42
CA ASN A 174 4.03 -25.34 -35.83
C ASN A 174 2.80 -25.74 -36.69
N SER A 175 1.83 -26.45 -36.10
CA SER A 175 0.69 -27.02 -36.80
C SER A 175 -0.43 -26.02 -37.10
N PHE A 176 -0.32 -24.78 -36.60
CA PHE A 176 -1.32 -23.75 -36.79
C PHE A 176 -0.67 -22.38 -36.85
N GLN A 177 -0.28 -22.02 -38.05
CA GLN A 177 0.53 -20.85 -38.38
C GLN A 177 -0.29 -19.57 -38.35
N SER A 178 0.32 -18.47 -37.89
CA SER A 178 -0.27 -17.13 -37.97
C SER A 178 -0.61 -16.72 -39.41
N SER A 179 -1.68 -15.98 -39.62
CA SER A 179 -2.12 -15.50 -40.94
C SER A 179 -3.10 -14.33 -40.83
N GLY A 180 -3.65 -13.81 -41.94
CA GLY A 180 -4.79 -12.88 -41.88
C GLY A 180 -4.47 -11.43 -41.46
N TYR A 181 -3.24 -11.11 -41.07
CA TYR A 181 -2.79 -9.73 -40.80
C TYR A 181 -1.40 -9.45 -41.40
N ALA A 182 -1.07 -8.17 -41.58
CA ALA A 182 0.22 -7.74 -42.08
C ALA A 182 1.32 -8.06 -41.04
N GLY A 183 2.36 -8.77 -41.46
CA GLY A 183 3.46 -9.18 -40.57
C GLY A 183 3.34 -10.59 -40.00
N ALA A 184 2.27 -11.34 -40.32
CA ALA A 184 2.12 -12.73 -39.87
C ALA A 184 3.30 -13.62 -40.33
N SER A 185 4.00 -14.25 -39.37
CA SER A 185 5.26 -15.00 -39.59
C SER A 185 5.08 -16.39 -40.20
N ARG A 186 3.93 -17.02 -39.95
CA ARG A 186 3.45 -18.26 -40.56
C ARG A 186 4.28 -19.52 -40.25
N LYS A 187 4.90 -19.65 -39.07
CA LYS A 187 5.64 -20.89 -38.76
C LYS A 187 5.34 -21.46 -37.37
N ASN A 188 5.76 -20.84 -36.28
CA ASN A 188 5.42 -21.24 -34.92
C ASN A 188 4.31 -20.35 -34.37
N ALA A 189 3.60 -20.84 -33.34
CA ALA A 189 2.69 -20.04 -32.54
C ALA A 189 2.62 -20.64 -31.13
N PHE A 190 2.37 -19.78 -30.15
CA PHE A 190 1.97 -20.23 -28.83
C PHE A 190 0.55 -20.77 -28.85
N TYR A 191 0.35 -21.88 -28.15
CA TYR A 191 -0.95 -22.46 -27.84
C TYR A 191 -1.14 -22.50 -26.33
N PHE A 192 -2.21 -21.87 -25.86
CA PHE A 192 -2.59 -21.82 -24.46
C PHE A 192 -3.43 -23.06 -24.12
N GLY A 193 -2.99 -23.84 -23.13
CA GLY A 193 -3.57 -25.13 -22.76
C GLY A 193 -4.97 -25.06 -22.17
N GLY A 194 -5.40 -23.88 -21.74
CA GLY A 194 -6.73 -23.61 -21.21
C GLY A 194 -6.76 -22.31 -20.41
N LYS A 195 -7.84 -22.13 -19.66
CA LYS A 195 -7.98 -21.00 -18.74
C LYS A 195 -6.82 -20.95 -17.73
N ASP A 196 -6.36 -19.74 -17.46
CA ASP A 196 -5.21 -19.39 -16.60
C ASP A 196 -3.84 -19.85 -17.13
N ALA A 197 -3.76 -20.40 -18.34
CA ALA A 197 -2.48 -20.56 -19.03
C ALA A 197 -1.90 -19.17 -19.32
N TYR A 198 -0.59 -19.00 -19.10
CA TYR A 198 0.05 -17.71 -19.29
C TYR A 198 1.46 -17.84 -19.84
N VAL A 199 1.89 -16.76 -20.49
CA VAL A 199 3.28 -16.53 -20.91
C VAL A 199 3.66 -15.08 -20.58
N THR A 200 4.85 -14.89 -20.06
CA THR A 200 5.43 -13.58 -19.74
C THR A 200 6.73 -13.42 -20.48
N VAL A 201 6.84 -12.32 -21.23
CA VAL A 201 8.11 -11.83 -21.76
C VAL A 201 8.71 -10.92 -20.68
N ASN A 202 9.84 -11.31 -20.11
CA ASN A 202 10.52 -10.55 -19.07
C ASN A 202 11.75 -9.82 -19.62
N ASN A 203 12.20 -8.82 -18.87
CA ASN A 203 13.46 -8.12 -19.07
C ASN A 203 13.58 -7.38 -20.41
N ILE A 204 12.47 -6.89 -20.96
CA ILE A 204 12.51 -5.99 -22.13
C ILE A 204 13.13 -4.67 -21.67
N GLN A 205 14.36 -4.36 -22.09
CA GLN A 205 15.03 -3.14 -21.65
C GLN A 205 14.40 -1.91 -22.32
N LEU A 206 14.12 -0.88 -21.52
CA LEU A 206 13.64 0.41 -22.01
C LEU A 206 14.79 1.41 -22.00
N GLN A 207 14.92 2.16 -23.10
CA GLN A 207 15.93 3.21 -23.22
C GLN A 207 15.43 4.51 -22.57
N PRO A 208 16.33 5.37 -22.03
CA PRO A 208 15.95 6.66 -21.48
C PRO A 208 15.13 7.50 -22.47
N GLY A 209 14.00 8.04 -22.01
CA GLY A 209 13.09 8.86 -22.83
C GLY A 209 12.03 8.08 -23.61
N GLN A 210 12.07 6.75 -23.64
CA GLN A 210 10.97 5.94 -24.17
C GLN A 210 9.80 5.93 -23.16
N THR A 211 8.79 6.74 -23.41
CA THR A 211 7.64 6.92 -22.50
C THR A 211 6.30 6.54 -23.12
N SER A 212 6.25 6.31 -24.43
CA SER A 212 5.00 6.01 -25.15
C SER A 212 5.23 4.86 -26.12
N PHE A 213 4.34 3.87 -26.07
CA PHE A 213 4.54 2.59 -26.73
C PHE A 213 3.27 2.10 -27.42
N GLN A 214 3.49 1.31 -28.47
CA GLN A 214 2.47 0.47 -29.07
C GLN A 214 2.90 -1.00 -28.98
N LEU A 215 2.12 -1.80 -28.26
CA LEU A 215 2.21 -3.25 -28.28
C LEU A 215 1.33 -3.79 -29.41
N SER A 216 1.80 -4.80 -30.14
CA SER A 216 0.99 -5.59 -31.05
C SER A 216 1.34 -7.07 -30.96
N PHE A 217 0.36 -7.93 -31.21
CA PHE A 217 0.55 -9.38 -31.27
C PHE A 217 -0.56 -10.00 -32.12
N GLY A 218 -0.24 -11.04 -32.88
CA GLY A 218 -1.24 -11.83 -33.58
C GLY A 218 -1.91 -12.78 -32.61
N CYS A 219 -3.23 -12.92 -32.67
CA CYS A 219 -3.93 -13.94 -31.91
C CYS A 219 -5.19 -14.44 -32.60
N CYS A 220 -5.65 -15.62 -32.19
CA CYS A 220 -6.92 -16.20 -32.64
C CYS A 220 -7.54 -17.12 -31.57
N LYS A 221 -8.83 -17.41 -31.77
CA LYS A 221 -9.57 -18.43 -31.05
C LYS A 221 -10.09 -19.42 -32.09
N PHE A 222 -9.63 -20.66 -32.00
CA PHE A 222 -9.92 -21.64 -33.05
C PHE A 222 -11.41 -22.00 -33.14
N GLU A 223 -12.12 -22.00 -32.01
CA GLU A 223 -13.54 -22.36 -31.91
C GLU A 223 -14.32 -21.27 -31.19
N GLY A 224 -15.16 -20.53 -31.94
CA GLY A 224 -15.96 -19.42 -31.42
C GLY A 224 -15.35 -18.04 -31.69
N ASP A 225 -16.14 -17.00 -31.48
CA ASP A 225 -15.70 -15.62 -31.67
C ASP A 225 -14.67 -15.22 -30.62
N PHE A 226 -13.77 -14.32 -31.02
CA PHE A 226 -12.75 -13.79 -30.12
C PHE A 226 -13.30 -12.56 -29.41
N ASP A 227 -13.42 -12.66 -28.09
CA ASP A 227 -13.80 -11.58 -27.19
C ASP A 227 -12.55 -11.04 -26.49
N THR A 228 -12.20 -9.78 -26.80
CA THR A 228 -11.03 -9.10 -26.22
C THR A 228 -11.17 -8.88 -24.71
N SER A 229 -12.39 -8.91 -24.16
CA SER A 229 -12.62 -8.79 -22.72
C SER A 229 -12.37 -10.10 -21.95
N SER A 230 -12.37 -11.25 -22.64
CA SER A 230 -12.40 -12.56 -21.97
C SER A 230 -11.50 -13.65 -22.56
N ASN A 231 -10.78 -13.44 -23.66
CA ASN A 231 -9.93 -14.50 -24.23
C ASN A 231 -8.45 -14.40 -23.87
N ILE A 232 -7.85 -13.21 -24.03
CA ILE A 232 -6.49 -12.94 -23.55
C ILE A 232 -6.54 -11.67 -22.71
N LYS A 233 -6.07 -11.75 -21.46
CA LYS A 233 -5.80 -10.59 -20.61
C LYS A 233 -4.32 -10.25 -20.73
N VAL A 234 -4.01 -8.98 -20.96
CA VAL A 234 -2.64 -8.47 -21.08
C VAL A 234 -2.31 -7.67 -19.84
N TYR A 235 -1.12 -7.88 -19.30
CA TYR A 235 -0.59 -7.13 -18.17
C TYR A 235 0.82 -6.64 -18.47
N ILE A 236 1.19 -5.51 -17.88
CA ILE A 236 2.54 -4.97 -17.92
C ILE A 236 3.08 -4.72 -16.52
N SER A 237 4.40 -4.82 -16.35
CA SER A 237 5.05 -4.59 -15.06
C SER A 237 6.44 -3.98 -15.23
N GLY A 238 6.78 -3.01 -14.38
CA GLY A 238 8.13 -2.44 -14.30
C GLY A 238 9.08 -3.13 -13.31
N ASN A 239 8.58 -4.10 -12.54
CA ASN A 239 9.36 -4.84 -11.53
C ASN A 239 9.17 -6.37 -11.62
N GLY A 240 8.47 -6.85 -12.65
CA GLY A 240 8.16 -8.26 -12.89
C GLY A 240 7.17 -8.91 -11.90
N SER A 241 6.71 -8.19 -10.87
CA SER A 241 5.86 -8.75 -9.79
C SER A 241 4.52 -8.03 -9.64
N SER A 242 4.50 -6.71 -9.83
CA SER A 242 3.30 -5.87 -9.78
C SER A 242 2.71 -5.73 -11.18
N MET A 243 1.75 -6.60 -11.52
CA MET A 243 1.13 -6.65 -12.84
C MET A 243 -0.02 -5.64 -12.94
N LYS A 244 0.03 -4.75 -13.94
CA LYS A 244 -1.02 -3.77 -14.23
C LYS A 244 -1.75 -4.14 -15.52
N PRO A 245 -3.09 -4.19 -15.55
CA PRO A 245 -3.84 -4.60 -16.74
C PRO A 245 -3.69 -3.59 -17.88
N LEU A 246 -3.56 -4.09 -19.11
CA LEU A 246 -3.45 -3.31 -20.34
C LEU A 246 -4.56 -3.72 -21.32
N ALA A 247 -5.44 -2.79 -21.68
CA ALA A 247 -6.46 -3.02 -22.68
C ALA A 247 -5.87 -2.92 -24.10
N TYR A 248 -6.43 -3.71 -25.01
CA TYR A 248 -6.04 -3.75 -26.42
C TYR A 248 -7.28 -3.83 -27.32
N ASN A 249 -7.10 -3.45 -28.58
CA ASN A 249 -8.12 -3.51 -29.62
C ASN A 249 -7.78 -4.60 -30.63
N ARG A 250 -8.80 -5.27 -31.14
CA ARG A 250 -8.72 -6.30 -32.18
C ARG A 250 -10.10 -6.43 -32.85
N SER A 251 -10.16 -6.91 -34.10
CA SER A 251 -11.41 -7.35 -34.71
C SER A 251 -11.97 -8.60 -33.99
N THR A 252 -13.28 -8.78 -33.97
CA THR A 252 -13.96 -9.88 -33.22
C THR A 252 -14.03 -11.21 -33.99
N THR A 253 -13.18 -11.40 -35.02
CA THR A 253 -13.21 -12.62 -35.83
C THR A 253 -12.55 -13.80 -35.10
N ASN A 254 -13.03 -15.02 -35.35
CA ASN A 254 -12.38 -16.25 -34.89
C ASN A 254 -11.01 -16.50 -35.58
N SER A 255 -10.82 -15.92 -36.77
CA SER A 255 -9.57 -16.01 -37.54
C SER A 255 -8.44 -15.22 -36.88
N TRP A 256 -7.21 -15.48 -37.29
CA TRP A 256 -6.06 -14.68 -36.89
C TRP A 256 -6.27 -13.19 -37.20
N ALA A 257 -6.00 -12.35 -36.20
CA ALA A 257 -6.02 -10.91 -36.34
C ALA A 257 -4.96 -10.28 -35.42
N LEU A 258 -4.47 -9.11 -35.83
CA LEU A 258 -3.52 -8.33 -35.05
C LEU A 258 -4.26 -7.58 -33.94
N ALA A 259 -3.87 -7.84 -32.69
CA ALA A 259 -4.23 -7.03 -31.55
C ALA A 259 -3.25 -5.87 -31.40
N THR A 260 -3.72 -4.70 -30.98
CA THR A 260 -2.88 -3.52 -30.70
C THR A 260 -3.28 -2.82 -29.41
N ALA A 261 -2.29 -2.37 -28.64
CA ALA A 261 -2.48 -1.58 -27.42
C ALA A 261 -1.54 -0.39 -27.41
N LEU A 262 -2.09 0.81 -27.18
CA LEU A 262 -1.32 2.02 -26.93
C LEU A 262 -1.27 2.30 -25.43
N PHE A 263 -0.09 2.57 -24.91
CA PHE A 263 0.09 2.97 -23.51
C PHE A 263 1.27 3.93 -23.35
N SER A 264 1.24 4.72 -22.28
CA SER A 264 2.36 5.56 -21.87
C SER A 264 2.80 5.24 -20.44
N ILE A 265 4.07 5.52 -20.15
CA ILE A 265 4.68 5.41 -18.83
C ILE A 265 5.09 6.81 -18.39
N HIS A 266 4.55 7.27 -17.27
CA HIS A 266 4.84 8.59 -16.69
C HIS A 266 5.72 8.46 -15.43
N ASN A 267 6.20 9.61 -14.95
CA ASN A 267 7.03 9.80 -13.76
C ASN A 267 8.39 9.08 -13.82
N THR A 268 8.40 7.76 -13.65
CA THR A 268 9.61 6.94 -13.68
C THR A 268 9.44 5.79 -14.66
N VAL A 269 10.16 5.86 -15.78
CA VAL A 269 10.28 4.74 -16.72
C VAL A 269 11.16 3.66 -16.08
N PRO A 270 10.66 2.42 -15.91
CA PRO A 270 11.47 1.34 -15.35
C PRO A 270 12.58 0.95 -16.34
N GLN A 271 13.70 0.43 -15.83
CA GLN A 271 14.79 -0.04 -16.70
C GLN A 271 14.37 -1.23 -17.57
N THR A 272 13.48 -2.06 -17.05
CA THR A 272 12.93 -3.21 -17.76
C THR A 272 11.40 -3.22 -17.67
N LEU A 273 10.79 -3.79 -18.70
CA LEU A 273 9.36 -4.04 -18.79
C LEU A 273 9.14 -5.55 -18.92
N SER A 274 8.16 -6.06 -18.18
CA SER A 274 7.58 -7.39 -18.41
C SER A 274 6.20 -7.24 -19.03
N ILE A 275 5.86 -8.11 -19.98
CA ILE A 275 4.54 -8.19 -20.62
C ILE A 275 4.01 -9.61 -20.44
N MET A 276 2.87 -9.75 -19.76
CA MET A 276 2.23 -11.04 -19.49
C MET A 276 0.92 -11.16 -20.27
N PHE A 277 0.72 -12.33 -20.88
CA PHE A 277 -0.49 -12.72 -21.58
C PHE A 277 -1.11 -13.91 -20.85
N VAL A 278 -2.37 -13.78 -20.45
CA VAL A 278 -3.11 -14.83 -19.72
C VAL A 278 -4.35 -15.20 -20.53
N ALA A 279 -4.50 -16.48 -20.86
CA ALA A 279 -5.72 -16.98 -21.46
C ALA A 279 -6.82 -17.10 -20.39
N ASP A 280 -8.01 -16.61 -20.70
CA ASP A 280 -9.21 -16.79 -19.85
C ASP A 280 -10.24 -17.73 -20.49
N ASP A 281 -9.81 -18.42 -21.57
CA ASP A 281 -10.58 -19.43 -22.30
C ASP A 281 -9.65 -20.48 -22.95
N TYR A 282 -10.23 -21.49 -23.60
CA TYR A 282 -9.53 -22.56 -24.31
C TYR A 282 -9.32 -22.22 -25.79
N ASN A 283 -8.49 -23.02 -26.47
CA ASN A 283 -8.25 -22.93 -27.92
C ASN A 283 -7.68 -21.59 -28.41
N ILE A 284 -6.95 -20.90 -27.51
CA ILE A 284 -6.31 -19.61 -27.79
C ILE A 284 -4.90 -19.81 -28.35
N ARG A 285 -4.56 -19.01 -29.36
CA ARG A 285 -3.22 -18.97 -29.95
C ARG A 285 -2.72 -17.54 -30.09
N MET A 286 -1.40 -17.39 -30.01
CA MET A 286 -0.73 -16.10 -30.10
C MET A 286 0.62 -16.21 -30.82
N ASP A 287 1.01 -15.15 -31.52
CA ASP A 287 2.26 -15.04 -32.27
C ASP A 287 2.66 -13.56 -32.46
N ASP A 288 3.83 -13.30 -33.05
CA ASP A 288 4.30 -11.99 -33.53
C ASP A 288 4.25 -10.86 -32.48
N ILE A 289 4.87 -11.09 -31.32
CA ILE A 289 4.86 -10.12 -30.21
C ILE A 289 5.81 -8.97 -30.56
N LYS A 290 5.28 -7.75 -30.63
CA LYS A 290 6.04 -6.56 -31.01
C LYS A 290 5.70 -5.36 -30.13
N LEU A 291 6.73 -4.72 -29.58
CA LEU A 291 6.67 -3.45 -28.87
C LEU A 291 7.48 -2.41 -29.64
N VAL A 292 6.84 -1.30 -29.99
CA VAL A 292 7.49 -0.16 -30.64
C VAL A 292 7.27 1.11 -29.84
N THR A 293 8.18 2.08 -29.97
CA THR A 293 7.90 3.44 -29.52
C THR A 293 6.79 4.04 -30.38
N SER A 294 5.93 4.82 -29.74
CA SER A 294 4.81 5.51 -30.38
C SER A 294 4.79 6.97 -29.98
N ASN A 295 4.28 7.83 -30.85
CA ASN A 295 3.95 9.21 -30.56
C ASN A 295 2.43 9.45 -30.47
N GLN A 296 1.63 8.38 -30.60
CA GLN A 296 0.18 8.46 -30.50
C GLN A 296 -0.25 8.65 -29.05
N SER A 297 -1.17 9.58 -28.82
CA SER A 297 -1.78 9.80 -27.50
C SER A 297 -2.65 8.62 -27.08
N THR A 298 -2.71 8.34 -25.77
CA THR A 298 -3.52 7.26 -25.18
C THR A 298 -3.97 7.66 -23.79
N GLU A 299 -5.13 7.14 -23.38
CA GLU A 299 -5.66 7.31 -22.01
C GLU A 299 -5.08 6.23 -21.05
N GLN A 300 -4.41 5.20 -21.57
CA GLN A 300 -3.79 4.15 -20.77
C GLN A 300 -2.40 4.58 -20.28
N ILE A 301 -2.39 5.34 -19.18
CA ILE A 301 -1.20 5.91 -18.57
C ILE A 301 -0.79 5.07 -17.35
N PHE A 302 0.46 4.63 -17.31
CA PHE A 302 1.01 3.80 -16.24
C PHE A 302 2.10 4.56 -15.47
N ASP A 303 2.12 4.36 -14.17
CA ASP A 303 3.19 4.81 -13.28
C ASP A 303 3.81 3.60 -12.60
N PHE A 304 5.12 3.41 -12.77
CA PHE A 304 5.91 2.36 -12.12
C PHE A 304 6.86 2.92 -11.07
N SER A 305 6.71 4.19 -10.70
CA SER A 305 7.45 4.76 -9.58
C SER A 305 7.18 3.93 -8.32
N THR A 306 8.25 3.43 -7.74
CA THR A 306 8.20 2.87 -6.38
C THR A 306 8.05 4.05 -5.45
N THR A 307 6.82 4.46 -5.17
CA THR A 307 6.59 5.36 -4.02
C THR A 307 7.07 4.61 -2.80
N ASN A 308 8.21 5.03 -2.24
CA ASN A 308 8.73 4.50 -0.99
C ASN A 308 7.82 5.03 0.13
N TYR A 309 6.69 4.36 0.35
CA TYR A 309 5.89 4.58 1.53
C TYR A 309 6.72 4.16 2.75
N SER A 310 6.76 5.01 3.78
CA SER A 310 7.26 4.60 5.08
C SER A 310 6.46 3.38 5.56
N CYS A 311 7.05 2.58 6.44
CA CYS A 311 6.34 1.45 7.05
C CYS A 311 5.02 1.95 7.67
N VAL A 312 3.90 1.39 7.20
CA VAL A 312 2.54 1.91 7.45
C VAL A 312 2.25 2.04 8.95
N GLU A 313 2.74 1.11 9.76
CA GLU A 313 2.49 1.12 11.21
C GLU A 313 3.43 2.04 11.99
N THR A 314 4.55 2.48 11.41
CA THR A 314 5.47 3.36 12.14
C THR A 314 4.87 4.75 12.31
N PRO A 315 5.08 5.43 13.46
CA PRO A 315 4.52 6.76 13.66
C PRO A 315 4.97 7.76 12.60
N LYS A 316 4.11 8.72 12.28
CA LYS A 316 4.37 9.80 11.30
C LYS A 316 5.70 10.51 11.50
N THR A 317 6.03 10.76 12.77
CA THR A 317 7.24 11.47 13.17
C THR A 317 7.92 10.73 14.30
N ILE A 318 9.23 10.56 14.18
CA ILE A 318 10.09 10.15 15.29
C ILE A 318 10.08 11.29 16.32
N LYS A 319 9.69 11.00 17.56
CA LYS A 319 9.74 11.97 18.66
C LYS A 319 11.17 12.15 19.15
N THR A 320 11.61 13.40 19.21
CA THR A 320 12.88 13.78 19.82
C THR A 320 12.74 13.78 21.34
N ASN A 321 13.27 12.74 21.98
CA ASN A 321 13.36 12.60 23.42
C ASN A 321 14.70 11.91 23.73
N SER A 322 15.48 12.44 24.68
CA SER A 322 16.82 11.92 25.00
C SER A 322 16.81 10.48 25.54
N ASN A 323 15.68 10.03 26.07
CA ASN A 323 15.50 8.68 26.58
C ASN A 323 14.97 7.72 25.52
N TYR A 324 14.50 8.22 24.37
CA TYR A 324 13.93 7.38 23.33
C TYR A 324 14.99 6.87 22.38
N LYS A 325 15.00 5.55 22.21
CA LYS A 325 15.84 4.86 21.24
C LYS A 325 14.97 4.03 20.33
N TYR A 326 15.08 4.32 19.03
CA TYR A 326 14.34 3.63 17.99
C TYR A 326 15.19 2.52 17.42
N VAL A 327 14.60 1.35 17.25
CA VAL A 327 15.30 0.17 16.77
C VAL A 327 14.44 -0.59 15.77
N THR A 328 15.05 -1.06 14.69
CA THR A 328 14.40 -1.94 13.72
C THR A 328 15.16 -3.24 13.64
N HIS A 329 14.47 -4.36 13.73
CA HIS A 329 15.05 -5.70 13.56
C HIS A 329 14.63 -6.27 12.21
N PHE A 330 15.59 -6.87 11.52
CA PHE A 330 15.39 -7.56 10.25
C PHE A 330 15.78 -9.03 10.42
N ALA A 331 15.16 -9.90 9.63
CA ALA A 331 15.47 -11.31 9.57
C ALA A 331 15.16 -11.86 8.18
N GLU A 332 15.69 -13.05 7.87
CA GLU A 332 15.33 -13.79 6.67
C GLU A 332 14.12 -14.70 6.93
N THR A 333 13.18 -14.76 5.99
CA THR A 333 12.12 -15.77 6.01
C THR A 333 12.69 -17.17 5.74
N LEU A 334 12.11 -18.21 6.33
CA LEU A 334 12.76 -19.53 6.45
C LEU A 334 12.71 -20.43 5.21
N ILE A 335 11.78 -20.18 4.31
CA ILE A 335 11.53 -20.90 3.06
C ILE A 335 11.81 -19.95 1.89
N SER A 336 11.24 -18.74 1.90
CA SER A 336 11.39 -17.80 0.78
C SER A 336 12.69 -17.00 0.80
N GLN A 337 13.47 -17.03 1.90
CA GLN A 337 14.75 -16.34 2.06
C GLN A 337 14.67 -14.85 1.72
N LYS A 338 13.56 -14.21 2.09
CA LYS A 338 13.34 -12.78 1.91
C LYS A 338 13.89 -12.03 3.12
N HIS A 339 14.67 -11.00 2.85
CA HIS A 339 15.10 -10.06 3.86
C HIS A 339 13.93 -9.15 4.25
N VAL A 340 13.35 -9.37 5.42
CA VAL A 340 12.13 -8.67 5.88
C VAL A 340 12.37 -7.97 7.20
N ARG A 341 11.64 -6.86 7.42
CA ARG A 341 11.55 -6.24 8.74
C ARG A 341 10.70 -7.12 9.65
N ASN A 342 11.24 -7.50 10.79
CA ASN A 342 10.52 -8.25 11.80
C ASN A 342 9.60 -7.33 12.63
N TYR A 343 10.19 -6.32 13.26
CA TYR A 343 9.49 -5.23 13.94
C TYR A 343 10.38 -4.00 14.08
N THR A 344 9.75 -2.86 14.35
CA THR A 344 10.40 -1.63 14.82
C THR A 344 9.86 -1.31 16.19
N ALA A 345 10.70 -0.79 17.10
CA ALA A 345 10.27 -0.38 18.42
C ALA A 345 10.79 1.02 18.77
N CYS A 346 10.03 1.76 19.56
CA CYS A 346 10.53 2.88 20.36
C CYS A 346 10.69 2.39 21.78
N TYR A 347 11.92 2.44 22.30
CA TYR A 347 12.25 2.02 23.64
C TYR A 347 12.64 3.20 24.50
N ASP A 348 12.11 3.26 25.73
CA ASP A 348 12.45 4.29 26.70
C ASP A 348 13.53 3.77 27.65
N THR A 349 14.76 4.31 27.50
CA THR A 349 15.92 3.93 28.32
C THR A 349 15.88 4.47 29.74
N TYR A 350 14.96 5.38 30.07
CA TYR A 350 14.70 5.80 31.45
C TYR A 350 13.72 4.84 32.13
N ARG A 351 12.63 4.49 31.43
CA ARG A 351 11.62 3.55 31.97
C ARG A 351 12.04 2.09 31.91
N HIS A 352 13.05 1.79 31.11
CA HIS A 352 13.49 0.44 30.77
C HIS A 352 12.36 -0.44 30.25
N ASN A 353 11.52 0.12 29.38
CA ASN A 353 10.42 -0.57 28.75
C ASN A 353 10.11 0.02 27.36
N PRO A 354 9.48 -0.75 26.46
CA PRO A 354 8.99 -0.23 25.20
C PRO A 354 7.89 0.83 25.40
N MET A 355 7.90 1.85 24.54
CA MET A 355 6.76 2.75 24.32
C MET A 355 5.78 2.12 23.32
N TRP A 356 6.33 1.56 22.24
CA TRP A 356 5.59 0.80 21.23
C TRP A 356 6.49 -0.14 20.43
N VAL A 357 5.87 -1.16 19.85
CA VAL A 357 6.42 -2.12 18.89
C VAL A 357 5.46 -2.19 17.71
N ALA A 358 5.98 -1.92 16.52
CA ALA A 358 5.25 -1.80 15.28
C ALA A 358 5.72 -2.91 14.33
N TYR A 359 4.79 -3.73 13.85
CA TYR A 359 5.09 -4.91 13.07
C TYR A 359 3.99 -5.29 12.06
N PRO A 360 4.36 -5.89 10.93
CA PRO A 360 3.41 -6.48 10.00
C PRO A 360 3.03 -7.91 10.42
N VAL A 361 1.85 -8.33 9.96
CA VAL A 361 1.31 -9.69 10.02
C VAL A 361 0.95 -10.08 8.58
N HIS A 362 1.59 -11.16 8.11
CA HIS A 362 1.43 -11.70 6.77
C HIS A 362 2.00 -13.12 6.74
N GLN A 363 1.49 -13.97 5.84
CA GLN A 363 1.85 -15.38 5.75
C GLN A 363 3.36 -15.66 5.67
N CYS A 364 4.14 -14.76 5.07
CA CYS A 364 5.61 -14.92 4.97
C CYS A 364 6.32 -14.92 6.33
N TYR A 365 5.70 -14.36 7.38
CA TYR A 365 6.22 -14.40 8.74
C TYR A 365 5.96 -15.73 9.44
N HIS A 366 5.14 -16.63 8.87
CA HIS A 366 4.73 -17.90 9.48
C HIS A 366 5.37 -19.13 8.81
N GLU A 367 6.39 -18.92 7.97
CA GLU A 367 7.09 -20.03 7.32
C GLU A 367 7.64 -21.02 8.37
N LYS A 368 7.37 -22.31 8.18
CA LYS A 368 7.61 -23.40 9.16
C LYS A 368 6.71 -23.39 10.40
N GLY A 369 5.56 -22.74 10.32
CA GLY A 369 4.44 -22.89 11.26
C GLY A 369 4.55 -22.01 12.50
N PHE A 370 3.46 -22.01 13.27
CA PHE A 370 3.33 -21.27 14.53
C PHE A 370 4.00 -22.03 15.67
N GLY A 371 4.75 -21.32 16.51
CA GLY A 371 5.36 -21.94 17.69
C GLY A 371 6.20 -20.99 18.52
N ARG A 372 6.06 -21.09 19.84
CA ARG A 372 6.97 -20.45 20.79
C ARG A 372 8.25 -21.27 20.88
N THR A 373 9.40 -20.61 20.81
CA THR A 373 10.69 -21.28 21.07
C THR A 373 10.74 -21.81 22.51
N ASN A 374 11.13 -23.08 22.69
CA ASN A 374 11.23 -23.75 23.99
C ASN A 374 12.59 -24.46 24.13
N PRO A 375 13.39 -24.20 25.18
CA PRO A 375 13.17 -23.18 26.22
C PRO A 375 13.19 -21.75 25.65
N ASP A 376 12.56 -20.81 26.35
CA ASP A 376 12.52 -19.41 25.94
C ASP A 376 13.94 -18.83 25.76
N PRO A 377 14.27 -18.25 24.59
CA PRO A 377 15.60 -17.75 24.28
C PRO A 377 15.88 -16.34 24.83
N TRP A 378 15.48 -16.04 26.07
CA TRP A 378 15.65 -14.74 26.71
C TRP A 378 17.11 -14.26 26.62
N ARG A 379 17.33 -13.12 25.95
CA ARG A 379 18.67 -12.57 25.69
C ARG A 379 18.62 -11.05 25.50
N PRO A 380 19.73 -10.32 25.68
CA PRO A 380 19.76 -8.88 25.44
C PRO A 380 19.42 -8.55 23.99
N ASP A 381 18.80 -7.39 23.77
CA ASP A 381 18.83 -6.74 22.47
C ASP A 381 20.29 -6.31 22.19
N PRO A 382 20.94 -6.83 21.14
CA PRO A 382 22.34 -6.52 20.85
C PRO A 382 22.57 -5.04 20.49
N LYS A 383 21.51 -4.28 20.18
CA LYS A 383 21.59 -2.85 19.84
C LYS A 383 21.58 -1.96 21.09
N PHE A 384 21.48 -2.53 22.28
CA PHE A 384 21.40 -1.80 23.56
C PHE A 384 22.44 -2.32 24.55
N SER A 385 23.02 -1.45 25.37
CA SER A 385 23.80 -1.89 26.53
C SER A 385 22.88 -2.39 27.64
N ALA A 386 23.40 -3.20 28.57
CA ALA A 386 22.65 -3.64 29.75
C ALA A 386 22.12 -2.49 30.63
N SER A 387 22.78 -1.33 30.60
CA SER A 387 22.33 -0.11 31.29
C SER A 387 21.17 0.60 30.59
N GLN A 388 20.92 0.32 29.31
CA GLN A 388 19.89 0.99 28.51
C GLN A 388 18.58 0.19 28.41
N GLN A 389 18.62 -1.12 28.68
CA GLN A 389 17.48 -2.03 28.50
C GLN A 389 17.22 -2.85 29.76
N SER A 390 16.01 -3.34 30.00
CA SER A 390 15.74 -4.18 31.17
C SER A 390 16.53 -5.49 31.10
N VAL A 391 17.19 -5.87 32.19
CA VAL A 391 17.87 -7.17 32.36
C VAL A 391 16.83 -8.17 32.84
N ILE A 392 16.14 -8.74 31.88
CA ILE A 392 15.13 -9.81 32.04
C ILE A 392 15.56 -11.11 31.35
N TYR A 393 16.86 -11.21 31.12
CA TYR A 393 17.55 -12.34 30.53
C TYR A 393 18.68 -12.74 31.48
N PRO A 394 19.00 -14.03 31.56
CA PRO A 394 20.06 -14.50 32.44
C PRO A 394 21.43 -14.15 31.83
N SER A 395 22.45 -13.95 32.67
CA SER A 395 23.80 -13.58 32.21
C SER A 395 24.49 -14.65 31.37
N ASP A 396 24.09 -15.92 31.52
CA ASP A 396 24.53 -17.08 30.73
C ASP A 396 23.61 -17.35 29.52
N TRP A 397 22.93 -16.32 28.99
CA TRP A 397 22.09 -16.43 27.78
C TRP A 397 22.81 -16.98 26.54
N ASN A 398 24.13 -16.84 26.46
CA ASN A 398 24.95 -17.38 25.37
C ASN A 398 25.01 -18.92 25.38
N ASP A 399 24.73 -19.54 26.52
CA ASP A 399 24.70 -21.00 26.68
C ASP A 399 23.34 -21.61 26.31
N TRP A 400 22.41 -20.79 25.82
CA TRP A 400 21.12 -21.26 25.31
C TRP A 400 21.31 -22.12 24.05
N PRO A 401 20.62 -23.27 23.91
CA PRO A 401 19.72 -23.87 24.90
C PRO A 401 20.53 -24.55 26.03
N TRP A 402 20.16 -24.29 27.29
CA TRP A 402 20.87 -24.75 28.51
C TRP A 402 20.77 -26.27 28.75
N SER A 403 21.18 -27.06 27.77
CA SER A 403 21.03 -28.51 27.70
C SER A 403 21.73 -29.26 28.84
N MET A 404 22.83 -28.70 29.37
CA MET A 404 23.56 -29.27 30.51
C MET A 404 22.89 -29.01 31.86
N ASN A 405 21.91 -28.11 31.94
CA ASN A 405 21.20 -27.75 33.16
C ASN A 405 19.68 -27.93 33.01
N GLY A 406 19.26 -29.01 32.36
CA GLY A 406 17.83 -29.34 32.23
C GLY A 406 17.00 -28.29 31.49
N ASN A 407 17.62 -27.50 30.58
CA ASN A 407 17.04 -26.37 29.85
C ASN A 407 16.74 -25.13 30.70
N GLU A 408 17.41 -24.96 31.84
CA GLU A 408 17.29 -23.79 32.72
C GLU A 408 18.63 -23.01 32.80
N PRO A 409 18.61 -21.67 32.91
CA PRO A 409 19.81 -20.89 33.18
C PRO A 409 20.33 -21.12 34.60
N THR A 410 21.63 -20.91 34.81
CA THR A 410 22.25 -20.92 36.15
C THR A 410 22.06 -19.58 36.87
N ASP A 411 21.96 -18.49 36.13
CA ASP A 411 21.65 -17.16 36.67
C ASP A 411 20.15 -17.04 36.95
N LEU A 412 19.80 -16.68 38.19
CA LEU A 412 18.42 -16.51 38.66
C LEU A 412 17.95 -15.04 38.65
N TYR A 413 18.82 -14.08 38.34
CA TYR A 413 18.56 -12.65 38.41
C TYR A 413 18.09 -12.07 37.07
N TYR A 414 16.96 -12.56 36.57
CA TYR A 414 16.45 -12.20 35.24
C TYR A 414 14.92 -11.96 35.21
N TYR A 415 14.37 -11.53 36.35
CA TYR A 415 12.97 -11.12 36.51
C TYR A 415 12.85 -9.68 36.99
N TRP A 416 11.65 -9.13 36.94
CA TRP A 416 11.31 -7.94 37.73
C TRP A 416 10.95 -8.32 39.16
N ARG A 417 11.32 -7.43 40.09
CA ARG A 417 10.94 -7.56 41.48
C ARG A 417 9.42 -7.50 41.60
N PRO A 418 8.79 -8.33 42.46
CA PRO A 418 7.36 -8.24 42.70
C PRO A 418 6.96 -6.85 43.20
N TYR A 419 5.85 -6.33 42.68
CA TYR A 419 5.27 -5.05 43.10
C TYR A 419 3.95 -5.31 43.81
N ASN A 420 3.74 -4.79 45.02
CA ASN A 420 2.54 -5.06 45.83
C ASN A 420 2.20 -6.56 45.94
N ASN A 421 3.19 -7.41 46.20
CA ASN A 421 3.06 -8.88 46.23
C ASN A 421 2.60 -9.53 44.92
N LYS A 422 2.63 -8.79 43.80
CA LYS A 422 2.30 -9.30 42.47
C LYS A 422 3.57 -9.55 41.66
N ASN A 423 3.65 -10.75 41.09
CA ASN A 423 4.68 -11.11 40.11
C ASN A 423 4.25 -10.63 38.72
N PHE A 424 5.24 -10.29 37.90
CA PHE A 424 5.02 -9.94 36.50
C PHE A 424 5.40 -11.09 35.58
N THR A 425 4.57 -11.36 34.59
CA THR A 425 5.00 -12.16 33.43
C THR A 425 5.79 -11.28 32.46
N LYS A 426 6.61 -11.92 31.61
CA LYS A 426 7.34 -11.26 30.52
C LYS A 426 6.44 -11.12 29.30
N GLY A 427 5.63 -10.08 29.33
CA GLY A 427 4.61 -9.83 28.33
C GLY A 427 5.19 -9.39 26.99
N HIS A 428 4.88 -10.13 25.94
CA HIS A 428 5.27 -9.81 24.57
C HIS A 428 4.32 -8.76 23.98
N LEU A 429 4.86 -7.77 23.26
CA LEU A 429 4.07 -6.85 22.44
C LEU A 429 3.82 -7.40 21.03
N LEU A 430 4.86 -7.99 20.42
CA LEU A 430 4.78 -8.92 19.29
C LEU A 430 4.92 -10.35 19.80
N ARG A 431 3.90 -11.19 19.61
CA ARG A 431 3.88 -12.59 20.05
C ARG A 431 4.91 -13.42 19.27
N SER A 432 5.70 -14.22 19.98
CA SER A 432 6.73 -15.08 19.36
C SER A 432 6.14 -16.12 18.40
N ALA A 433 4.99 -16.71 18.74
CA ALA A 433 4.32 -17.70 17.89
C ALA A 433 3.95 -17.16 16.50
N ASP A 434 3.88 -15.84 16.32
CA ASP A 434 3.58 -15.19 15.04
C ASP A 434 4.83 -15.00 14.17
N ARG A 435 5.98 -15.54 14.60
CA ARG A 435 7.23 -15.58 13.85
C ARG A 435 7.66 -17.03 13.68
N GLY A 436 7.61 -17.48 12.44
CA GLY A 436 7.72 -18.86 12.04
C GLY A 436 9.06 -19.50 12.41
N GLY A 437 8.99 -20.81 12.67
CA GLY A 437 10.13 -21.63 13.06
C GLY A 437 10.65 -21.30 14.46
N ALA A 438 10.28 -22.13 15.43
CA ALA A 438 10.90 -22.12 16.75
C ALA A 438 12.43 -22.23 16.64
N GLY A 439 13.15 -21.35 17.34
CA GLY A 439 14.60 -21.22 17.28
C GLY A 439 15.14 -20.43 16.08
N SER A 440 14.28 -19.91 15.20
CA SER A 440 14.73 -19.01 14.13
C SER A 440 15.15 -17.65 14.69
N GLU A 441 16.04 -16.95 13.97
CA GLU A 441 16.45 -15.59 14.32
C GLU A 441 15.24 -14.66 14.47
N MET A 442 14.26 -14.76 13.57
CA MET A 442 13.05 -13.94 13.60
C MET A 442 12.20 -14.18 14.87
N ASN A 443 12.09 -15.44 15.30
CA ASN A 443 11.39 -15.80 16.54
C ASN A 443 12.20 -15.39 17.78
N ILE A 444 13.52 -15.62 17.79
CA ILE A 444 14.43 -15.23 18.88
C ILE A 444 14.36 -13.72 19.15
N GLN A 445 14.32 -12.90 18.11
CA GLN A 445 14.23 -11.44 18.22
C GLN A 445 12.99 -10.96 19.00
N THR A 446 11.91 -11.75 19.10
CA THR A 446 10.74 -11.37 19.89
C THR A 446 10.96 -11.48 21.39
N PHE A 447 12.04 -12.13 21.84
CA PHE A 447 12.40 -12.29 23.25
C PHE A 447 13.35 -11.20 23.75
N TYR A 448 13.67 -10.22 22.91
CA TYR A 448 14.50 -9.07 23.31
C TYR A 448 13.72 -8.14 24.23
N PRO A 449 14.36 -7.49 25.21
CA PRO A 449 13.72 -6.49 26.09
C PRO A 449 12.97 -5.39 25.35
N THR A 450 13.37 -5.05 24.13
CA THR A 450 12.71 -4.05 23.28
C THR A 450 11.30 -4.44 22.83
N ASN A 451 10.91 -5.71 22.98
CA ASN A 451 9.57 -6.22 22.72
C ASN A 451 8.80 -6.64 23.99
N ILE A 452 9.38 -6.44 25.17
CA ILE A 452 8.93 -7.08 26.40
C ILE A 452 8.69 -6.04 27.49
N ALA A 453 7.57 -6.16 28.19
CA ALA A 453 7.21 -5.29 29.32
C ALA A 453 6.63 -6.12 30.48
N PRO A 454 6.68 -5.62 31.74
CA PRO A 454 6.10 -6.31 32.89
C PRO A 454 4.58 -6.34 32.75
N GLU A 455 4.01 -7.53 32.90
CA GLU A 455 2.60 -7.81 32.64
C GLU A 455 1.88 -8.30 33.90
N ALA A 456 0.73 -7.67 34.15
CA ALA A 456 -0.15 -7.88 35.28
C ALA A 456 -1.59 -7.52 34.86
N TYR A 457 -2.09 -8.05 33.75
CA TYR A 457 -3.40 -7.66 33.18
C TYR A 457 -4.56 -7.75 34.18
N LEU A 458 -5.49 -6.79 34.08
CA LEU A 458 -6.77 -6.88 34.78
C LEU A 458 -7.67 -7.97 34.18
N TYR A 459 -7.60 -8.16 32.86
CA TYR A 459 -8.37 -9.16 32.10
C TYR A 459 -7.45 -9.90 31.11
N GLY A 460 -6.66 -10.85 31.60
CA GLY A 460 -5.63 -11.54 30.80
C GLY A 460 -6.16 -12.15 29.50
N ASP A 461 -7.36 -12.73 29.53
CA ASP A 461 -7.99 -13.35 28.36
C ASP A 461 -8.24 -12.37 27.21
N HIS A 462 -8.40 -11.07 27.47
CA HIS A 462 -8.63 -10.07 26.42
C HIS A 462 -7.42 -9.92 25.51
N TRP A 463 -6.22 -9.88 26.07
CA TRP A 463 -4.99 -9.76 25.29
C TRP A 463 -4.80 -10.98 24.40
N SER A 464 -4.90 -12.19 24.99
CA SER A 464 -4.76 -13.45 24.26
C SER A 464 -5.80 -13.59 23.13
N LYS A 465 -7.07 -13.20 23.38
CA LYS A 465 -8.11 -13.20 22.34
C LYS A 465 -7.75 -12.33 21.14
N VAL A 466 -7.24 -11.12 21.36
CA VAL A 466 -6.83 -10.24 20.25
C VAL A 466 -5.62 -10.81 19.51
N GLU A 467 -4.69 -11.46 20.19
CA GLU A 467 -3.56 -12.14 19.55
C GLU A 467 -3.98 -13.35 18.71
N GLU A 468 -4.94 -14.15 19.18
CA GLU A 468 -5.54 -15.26 18.42
C GLU A 468 -6.28 -14.74 17.18
N LEU A 469 -7.09 -13.69 17.32
CA LEU A 469 -7.79 -13.09 16.19
C LEU A 469 -6.83 -12.54 15.13
N LEU A 470 -5.71 -11.94 15.56
CA LEU A 470 -4.68 -11.43 14.66
C LEU A 470 -4.08 -12.52 13.76
N SER A 471 -3.69 -13.66 14.32
CA SER A 471 -3.06 -14.74 13.57
C SER A 471 -4.06 -15.58 12.80
N ASP A 472 -5.23 -15.85 13.38
CA ASP A 472 -6.11 -16.91 12.88
C ASP A 472 -7.20 -16.37 11.96
N THR A 473 -7.53 -15.07 12.09
CA THR A 473 -8.70 -14.47 11.42
C THR A 473 -8.37 -13.19 10.66
N TRP A 474 -7.52 -12.33 11.21
CA TRP A 474 -7.26 -11.00 10.65
C TRP A 474 -6.02 -10.92 9.77
N GLU A 475 -5.18 -11.95 9.73
CA GLU A 475 -4.20 -12.11 8.67
C GLU A 475 -4.91 -12.09 7.30
N CYS A 476 -4.26 -11.49 6.29
CA CYS A 476 -4.78 -11.48 4.93
C CYS A 476 -3.65 -11.48 3.89
N SER A 477 -4.03 -11.63 2.62
CA SER A 477 -3.10 -11.67 1.48
C SER A 477 -2.42 -10.34 1.18
N ASP A 478 -3.02 -9.21 1.59
CA ASP A 478 -2.35 -7.91 1.61
C ASP A 478 -1.34 -7.88 2.78
N THR A 479 -1.54 -7.02 3.77
CA THR A 479 -0.77 -7.04 5.03
C THR A 479 -1.65 -6.44 6.12
N THR A 480 -1.64 -7.09 7.29
CA THR A 480 -2.24 -6.52 8.50
C THR A 480 -1.14 -5.83 9.30
N TYR A 481 -1.33 -4.56 9.60
CA TYR A 481 -0.36 -3.70 10.26
C TYR A 481 -0.74 -3.52 11.72
N VAL A 482 0.20 -3.73 12.63
CA VAL A 482 -0.06 -3.68 14.08
C VAL A 482 0.94 -2.77 14.77
N VAL A 483 0.44 -1.98 15.72
CA VAL A 483 1.27 -1.36 16.75
C VAL A 483 0.75 -1.78 18.12
N ALA A 484 1.60 -2.40 18.92
CA ALA A 484 1.33 -2.71 20.31
C ALA A 484 2.21 -1.83 21.20
N GLY A 485 1.68 -1.28 22.30
CA GLY A 485 2.47 -0.37 23.13
C GLY A 485 2.06 -0.33 24.59
N CYS A 486 2.86 0.40 25.35
CA CYS A 486 2.69 0.60 26.78
C CYS A 486 2.33 2.05 27.08
N TYR A 487 1.44 2.24 28.04
CA TYR A 487 1.05 3.56 28.54
C TYR A 487 1.40 3.72 30.01
N TYR A 488 1.95 4.89 30.33
CA TYR A 488 2.41 5.28 31.65
C TYR A 488 1.65 6.53 32.08
N ALA A 489 0.62 6.39 32.92
CA ALA A 489 -0.13 7.54 33.44
C ALA A 489 0.75 8.50 34.25
N ASN A 490 1.79 7.94 34.90
CA ASN A 490 2.86 8.64 35.59
C ASN A 490 4.01 7.66 35.84
N ASP A 491 5.14 8.18 36.34
CA ASP A 491 6.33 7.37 36.64
C ASP A 491 6.35 6.85 38.09
N GLY A 492 5.23 6.91 38.82
CA GLY A 492 5.15 6.53 40.23
C GLY A 492 5.13 5.02 40.49
N TYR A 493 4.67 4.21 39.51
CA TYR A 493 4.67 2.76 39.62
C TYR A 493 6.03 2.21 39.17
N LYS A 494 6.84 1.75 40.14
CA LYS A 494 8.24 1.37 39.91
C LYS A 494 8.55 -0.01 40.45
N THR A 495 9.40 -0.73 39.76
CA THR A 495 10.04 -1.99 40.18
C THR A 495 11.53 -1.97 39.84
N TYR A 496 12.23 -3.08 40.04
CA TYR A 496 13.62 -3.28 39.63
C TYR A 496 13.74 -4.54 38.77
N ASP A 497 14.53 -4.48 37.71
CA ASP A 497 14.92 -5.67 36.94
C ASP A 497 16.10 -6.41 37.59
N ALA A 498 16.68 -7.37 36.86
CA ALA A 498 17.79 -8.20 37.30
C ALA A 498 17.59 -8.78 38.71
N SER A 499 16.35 -9.20 39.00
CA SER A 499 15.95 -9.68 40.31
C SER A 499 15.73 -11.19 40.28
N ASN A 500 16.05 -11.82 41.41
CA ASN A 500 15.58 -13.14 41.77
C ASN A 500 14.46 -12.94 42.80
N TRP A 501 13.26 -12.70 42.28
CA TRP A 501 12.10 -12.29 43.08
C TRP A 501 12.37 -11.03 43.92
N ASN A 502 12.44 -11.15 45.25
CA ASN A 502 12.67 -10.03 46.15
C ASN A 502 14.15 -9.63 46.32
N THR A 503 15.07 -10.43 45.76
CA THR A 503 16.51 -10.18 45.87
C THR A 503 17.03 -9.50 44.61
N LEU A 504 17.71 -8.36 44.79
CA LEU A 504 18.31 -7.60 43.68
C LEU A 504 19.75 -8.03 43.43
N SER A 505 20.20 -7.90 42.19
CA SER A 505 21.61 -8.04 41.81
C SER A 505 22.29 -6.67 41.75
N THR A 506 23.60 -6.67 41.49
CA THR A 506 24.36 -5.44 41.22
C THR A 506 24.02 -4.80 39.87
N LEU A 507 23.32 -5.52 38.99
CA LEU A 507 22.85 -5.02 37.69
C LEU A 507 21.43 -4.42 37.75
N SER A 508 20.73 -4.60 38.88
CA SER A 508 19.37 -4.13 39.06
C SER A 508 19.25 -2.63 38.90
N LYS A 509 18.27 -2.21 38.12
CA LYS A 509 17.91 -0.82 37.88
C LYS A 509 16.39 -0.64 37.92
N GLU A 510 16.00 0.58 38.25
CA GLU A 510 14.61 0.96 38.38
C GLU A 510 13.91 0.87 37.02
N CYS A 511 12.74 0.23 36.97
CA CYS A 511 11.89 0.10 35.80
C CYS A 511 10.52 0.68 36.13
N VAL A 512 9.98 1.53 35.25
CA VAL A 512 8.62 2.07 35.43
C VAL A 512 7.61 1.06 34.88
N ILE A 513 6.62 0.70 35.67
CA ILE A 513 5.60 -0.29 35.30
C ILE A 513 4.53 0.38 34.45
N PRO A 514 4.18 -0.16 33.26
CA PRO A 514 3.06 0.37 32.47
C PRO A 514 1.74 0.25 33.23
N THR A 515 0.95 1.32 33.22
CA THR A 515 -0.41 1.35 33.80
C THR A 515 -1.46 0.76 32.87
N ALA A 516 -1.19 0.76 31.56
CA ALA A 516 -2.01 0.11 30.56
C ALA A 516 -1.16 -0.33 29.37
N ARG A 517 -1.72 -1.18 28.51
CA ARG A 517 -1.20 -1.49 27.19
C ARG A 517 -2.25 -1.16 26.14
N TYR A 518 -1.83 -0.97 24.91
CA TYR A 518 -2.72 -0.77 23.79
C TYR A 518 -2.27 -1.57 22.59
N LYS A 519 -3.21 -1.81 21.67
CA LYS A 519 -2.93 -2.37 20.35
C LYS A 519 -3.80 -1.67 19.33
N VAL A 520 -3.19 -1.13 18.28
CA VAL A 520 -3.91 -0.56 17.13
C VAL A 520 -3.57 -1.35 15.88
N ILE A 521 -4.58 -1.61 15.06
CA ILE A 521 -4.51 -2.53 13.93
C ILE A 521 -5.14 -1.85 12.71
N LEU A 522 -4.50 -2.00 11.56
CA LEU A 522 -4.95 -1.48 10.27
C LEU A 522 -4.80 -2.57 9.20
N ARG A 523 -5.83 -2.73 8.36
CA ARG A 523 -5.73 -3.56 7.15
C ARG A 523 -6.73 -3.12 6.10
N THR A 524 -6.56 -3.62 4.88
CA THR A 524 -7.59 -3.53 3.86
C THR A 524 -8.79 -4.38 4.24
N LYS A 525 -9.98 -3.90 3.91
CA LYS A 525 -11.25 -4.51 4.29
C LYS A 525 -11.44 -5.87 3.60
N ASN A 526 -11.11 -5.96 2.32
CA ASN A 526 -11.16 -7.21 1.56
C ASN A 526 -9.97 -8.15 1.85
N GLY A 527 -8.85 -7.61 2.35
CA GLY A 527 -7.63 -8.38 2.61
C GLY A 527 -6.84 -8.82 1.36
N SER A 528 -7.21 -8.35 0.18
CA SER A 528 -6.67 -8.81 -1.11
C SER A 528 -6.74 -7.73 -2.21
N SER A 529 -6.68 -6.47 -1.81
CA SER A 529 -6.74 -5.31 -2.72
C SER A 529 -5.53 -5.23 -3.66
N GLY A 530 -4.35 -5.73 -3.24
CA GLY A 530 -3.08 -5.52 -3.93
C GLY A 530 -2.60 -4.06 -3.93
N LYS A 531 -3.27 -3.16 -3.19
CA LYS A 531 -2.94 -1.74 -3.12
C LYS A 531 -2.11 -1.41 -1.87
N PRO A 532 -1.15 -0.48 -1.97
CA PRO A 532 -0.60 0.18 -0.80
C PRO A 532 -1.71 0.93 -0.03
N ILE A 533 -1.64 0.95 1.31
CA ILE A 533 -2.62 1.64 2.15
C ILE A 533 -2.82 3.11 1.76
N ALA A 534 -1.75 3.78 1.31
CA ALA A 534 -1.79 5.18 0.86
C ALA A 534 -2.64 5.42 -0.40
N GLU A 535 -2.92 4.36 -1.16
CA GLU A 535 -3.69 4.40 -2.41
C GLU A 535 -5.12 3.89 -2.21
N CYS A 536 -5.45 3.43 -1.01
CA CYS A 536 -6.80 2.97 -0.69
C CYS A 536 -7.70 4.15 -0.32
N SER A 537 -8.94 4.12 -0.81
CA SER A 537 -9.99 5.01 -0.34
C SER A 537 -10.41 4.68 1.11
N PRO A 538 -11.07 5.61 1.83
CA PRO A 538 -11.51 5.37 3.20
C PRO A 538 -12.35 4.09 3.38
N ASP A 539 -13.13 3.69 2.37
CA ASP A 539 -14.01 2.52 2.44
C ASP A 539 -13.32 1.18 2.12
N GLU A 540 -12.09 1.24 1.60
CA GLU A 540 -11.25 0.06 1.34
C GLU A 540 -10.40 -0.34 2.54
N VAL A 541 -10.35 0.49 3.59
CA VAL A 541 -9.47 0.29 4.76
C VAL A 541 -10.29 0.30 6.05
N MET A 542 -9.88 -0.53 7.00
CA MET A 542 -10.44 -0.57 8.34
C MET A 542 -9.34 -0.50 9.40
N ALA A 543 -9.64 0.18 10.51
CA ALA A 543 -8.76 0.28 11.66
C ALA A 543 -9.53 0.01 12.96
N ILE A 544 -8.82 -0.43 13.99
CA ILE A 544 -9.36 -0.67 15.33
C ILE A 544 -8.27 -0.50 16.38
N GLY A 545 -8.65 -0.04 17.57
CA GLY A 545 -7.78 0.10 18.73
C GLY A 545 -8.33 -0.66 19.93
N PHE A 546 -7.42 -1.12 20.79
CA PHE A 546 -7.73 -1.77 22.05
C PHE A 546 -6.94 -1.14 23.18
N TRP A 547 -7.57 -0.96 24.35
CA TRP A 547 -6.91 -0.41 25.55
C TRP A 547 -7.06 -1.37 26.73
N PHE A 548 -5.96 -1.82 27.32
CA PHE A 548 -5.96 -2.83 28.37
C PHE A 548 -5.30 -2.33 29.65
N PRO A 549 -6.06 -2.05 30.72
CA PRO A 549 -5.48 -1.63 32.00
C PRO A 549 -4.71 -2.77 32.69
N GLN A 550 -3.65 -2.39 33.41
CA GLN A 550 -2.91 -3.31 34.28
C GLN A 550 -3.47 -3.30 35.70
N ASN A 551 -3.59 -4.47 36.29
CA ASN A 551 -4.03 -4.69 37.66
C ASN A 551 -2.83 -4.60 38.63
N LEU A 552 -2.41 -3.39 38.95
CA LEU A 552 -1.25 -3.13 39.82
C LEU A 552 -1.60 -3.16 41.33
N ASN A 553 -2.89 -3.12 41.66
CA ASN A 553 -3.40 -2.99 43.04
C ASN A 553 -4.00 -4.30 43.60
N ASN A 554 -3.80 -5.43 42.92
CA ASN A 554 -4.43 -6.72 43.26
C ASN A 554 -5.96 -6.66 43.31
N GLU A 555 -6.56 -5.88 42.42
CA GLU A 555 -7.99 -5.89 42.20
C GLU A 555 -8.39 -7.29 41.71
N ASN A 556 -9.37 -7.92 42.34
CA ASN A 556 -9.84 -9.25 41.95
C ASN A 556 -11.25 -9.11 41.38
N PRO A 557 -11.40 -8.81 40.08
CA PRO A 557 -12.72 -8.59 39.49
C PRO A 557 -13.54 -9.88 39.56
N SER A 558 -14.79 -9.80 40.02
CA SER A 558 -15.70 -10.96 40.12
C SER A 558 -16.18 -11.47 38.76
N THR A 559 -16.05 -10.66 37.70
CA THR A 559 -16.50 -10.96 36.34
C THR A 559 -15.62 -10.26 35.31
N THR A 560 -15.28 -10.95 34.22
CA THR A 560 -14.61 -10.35 33.06
C THR A 560 -15.64 -9.61 32.19
N PRO A 561 -15.50 -8.30 31.97
CA PRO A 561 -16.37 -7.54 31.07
C PRO A 561 -16.19 -7.97 29.61
N PRO A 562 -17.16 -7.67 28.74
CA PRO A 562 -17.03 -7.86 27.29
C PRO A 562 -15.79 -7.15 26.73
N LEU A 563 -15.15 -7.75 25.72
CA LEU A 563 -14.00 -7.13 25.04
C LEU A 563 -14.39 -5.80 24.37
N SER A 564 -15.65 -5.67 23.96
CA SER A 564 -16.21 -4.45 23.37
C SER A 564 -15.98 -3.19 24.21
N ASP A 565 -15.93 -3.33 25.53
CA ASP A 565 -15.76 -2.20 26.46
C ASP A 565 -14.34 -1.61 26.41
N TYR A 566 -13.42 -2.31 25.73
CA TYR A 566 -12.02 -1.95 25.57
C TYR A 566 -11.66 -1.64 24.12
N ILE A 567 -12.65 -1.51 23.23
CA ILE A 567 -12.47 -1.14 21.83
C ILE A 567 -12.57 0.39 21.68
N TYR A 568 -11.62 0.96 20.95
CA TYR A 568 -11.51 2.39 20.67
C TYR A 568 -11.11 2.61 19.22
N SER A 569 -11.35 3.82 18.70
CA SER A 569 -10.74 4.26 17.45
C SER A 569 -9.23 4.45 17.63
N VAL A 570 -8.47 4.42 16.52
CA VAL A 570 -7.03 4.68 16.59
C VAL A 570 -6.78 6.08 17.14
N SER A 571 -7.56 7.08 16.71
CA SER A 571 -7.43 8.45 17.19
C SER A 571 -7.74 8.59 18.69
N GLU A 572 -8.68 7.81 19.24
CA GLU A 572 -8.91 7.79 20.70
C GLU A 572 -7.74 7.16 21.46
N ILE A 573 -7.13 6.08 20.94
CA ILE A 573 -5.92 5.51 21.54
C ILE A 573 -4.78 6.55 21.53
N GLU A 574 -4.57 7.25 20.41
CA GLU A 574 -3.59 8.34 20.29
C GLU A 574 -3.84 9.43 21.32
N GLN A 575 -5.10 9.84 21.52
CA GLN A 575 -5.46 10.82 22.56
C GLN A 575 -5.18 10.30 23.97
N LYS A 576 -5.50 9.03 24.26
CA LYS A 576 -5.26 8.42 25.58
C LYS A 576 -3.77 8.34 25.93
N ILE A 577 -2.90 8.19 24.94
CA ILE A 577 -1.45 8.26 25.11
C ILE A 577 -0.91 9.70 25.02
N GLY A 578 -1.77 10.71 25.06
CA GLY A 578 -1.37 12.13 25.07
C GLY A 578 -0.94 12.68 23.71
N ASN A 579 -1.34 12.05 22.60
CA ASN A 579 -0.90 12.35 21.23
C ASN A 579 0.62 12.30 21.07
N GLU A 580 1.28 11.46 21.88
CA GLU A 580 2.73 11.27 21.83
C GLU A 580 3.16 10.62 20.51
N PHE A 581 2.33 9.77 19.92
CA PHE A 581 2.58 9.13 18.63
C PHE A 581 1.34 9.23 17.75
N GLU A 582 1.54 9.46 16.45
CA GLU A 582 0.50 9.43 15.41
C GLU A 582 0.77 8.22 14.51
N PHE A 583 -0.01 7.15 14.67
CA PHE A 583 0.10 5.89 13.95
C PHE A 583 -0.66 5.92 12.62
N PHE A 584 -0.31 4.99 11.72
CA PHE A 584 -0.92 4.84 10.40
C PHE A 584 -0.95 6.14 9.58
N PRO A 585 0.19 6.85 9.42
CA PRO A 585 0.22 8.18 8.81
C PRO A 585 -0.21 8.22 7.34
N THR A 586 -0.15 7.09 6.65
CA THR A 586 -0.55 6.96 5.25
C THR A 586 -2.00 6.53 5.07
N ALA A 587 -2.69 6.13 6.14
CA ALA A 587 -4.10 5.77 6.06
C ALA A 587 -4.97 7.03 5.93
N PRO A 588 -6.12 6.96 5.22
CA PRO A 588 -7.07 8.07 5.20
C PRO A 588 -7.50 8.46 6.63
N ALA A 589 -7.44 9.75 6.98
CA ALA A 589 -7.65 10.23 8.35
C ALA A 589 -9.01 9.80 8.94
N GLU A 590 -10.04 9.72 8.09
CA GLU A 590 -11.40 9.28 8.47
C GLU A 590 -11.42 7.85 9.04
N VAL A 591 -10.55 6.97 8.54
CA VAL A 591 -10.46 5.57 8.99
C VAL A 591 -10.01 5.49 10.44
N LYS A 592 -9.09 6.38 10.86
CA LYS A 592 -8.58 6.43 12.23
C LYS A 592 -9.61 6.95 13.24
N ASN A 593 -10.58 7.73 12.78
CA ASN A 593 -11.59 8.41 13.61
C ASN A 593 -12.87 7.59 13.82
N ARG A 594 -13.01 6.42 13.18
CA ARG A 594 -14.20 5.56 13.28
C ARG A 594 -13.85 4.18 13.81
N VAL A 595 -14.82 3.55 14.48
CA VAL A 595 -14.80 2.12 14.81
C VAL A 595 -16.06 1.50 14.24
N ASN A 596 -15.90 0.45 13.45
CA ASN A 596 -17.01 -0.40 13.04
C ASN A 596 -16.68 -1.85 13.39
N ILE A 597 -17.17 -2.31 14.54
CA ILE A 597 -16.88 -3.65 15.07
C ILE A 597 -17.33 -4.75 14.10
N ASN A 598 -18.41 -4.52 13.35
CA ASN A 598 -18.92 -5.49 12.38
C ASN A 598 -17.98 -5.77 11.21
N ASP A 599 -17.00 -4.88 10.97
CA ASP A 599 -15.98 -5.10 9.94
C ASP A 599 -14.91 -6.12 10.40
N TRP A 600 -14.89 -6.49 11.68
CA TRP A 600 -13.86 -7.34 12.29
C TRP A 600 -14.43 -8.70 12.69
N PRO A 601 -14.20 -9.75 11.90
CA PRO A 601 -14.71 -11.08 12.19
C PRO A 601 -14.16 -11.60 13.52
N GLY A 602 -15.01 -12.27 14.30
CA GLY A 602 -14.65 -12.86 15.60
C GLY A 602 -14.72 -11.91 16.81
N LEU A 603 -15.09 -10.63 16.63
CA LEU A 603 -15.34 -9.70 17.75
C LEU A 603 -16.78 -9.65 18.27
N ASN A 604 -17.74 -10.20 17.51
CA ASN A 604 -19.16 -10.17 17.83
C ASN A 604 -19.60 -11.29 18.78
#